data_AF-A0AAJ4YDK4-F1
#
_entry.id   AF-A0AAJ4YDK4-F1
#
_cell.length_a   1.000
_cell.length_b   1.000
_cell.length_c   1.000
_cell.angle_alpha   90.00
_cell.angle_beta   90.00
_cell.angle_gamma   90.00
#
_symmetry.space_group_name_H-M   'P 1'
#
loop_
_entity.id
_entity.type
_entity.pdbx_description
1 polymer ?
#
loop_
_entity_poly.entity_id
_entity_poly.type
_entity_poly.pdbx_seq_one_letter_code
_entity_poly.pdbx_strand_id
1 'polypeptide(L)'
;MDCEFRRPRGFELGTQYSAPMGLTVADAQGASAPAHMACSGIGITRCLQTLAELHRDHHGLCWKPGCGPADLHLIVLRADLPEMRERTEQIVRQLQQHGARLLVDDGPEAAGEKFAYARLVGVPHVLVISPQQTDGTVEFIDRWTSRHQEVPLSHIPGTPSLQPPADKLRGQIDFRVMPPDRVLGGIKIRTPENNSAPHQKPTEEVTEICRQLHALH
;
A
#
# COMPACT_ATOMS: atom_id res chain seq x y z
N MET A 1 -14.73 -17.57 20.26
CA MET A 1 -13.52 -18.17 19.68
C MET A 1 -12.36 -17.30 20.13
N ASP A 2 -11.78 -17.67 21.26
CA ASP A 2 -10.70 -16.95 21.93
C ASP A 2 -9.45 -17.01 21.06
N CYS A 3 -9.09 -15.87 20.48
CA CYS A 3 -7.85 -15.70 19.76
C CYS A 3 -6.77 -15.43 20.82
N GLU A 4 -6.24 -16.49 21.44
CA GLU A 4 -4.98 -16.38 22.19
C GLU A 4 -3.90 -15.95 21.19
N PHE A 5 -3.55 -14.66 21.23
CA PHE A 5 -2.39 -14.12 20.56
C PHE A 5 -1.15 -14.74 21.20
N ARG A 6 -0.76 -15.94 20.74
CA ARG A 6 0.50 -16.58 21.10
C ARG A 6 1.61 -15.56 20.89
N ARG A 7 2.38 -15.29 21.95
CA ARG A 7 3.49 -14.32 21.94
C ARG A 7 4.30 -14.47 20.64
N PRO A 8 4.66 -13.37 19.95
CA PRO A 8 5.54 -13.46 18.79
C PRO A 8 6.77 -14.28 19.19
N ARG A 9 7.16 -15.24 18.34
CA ARG A 9 8.33 -16.10 18.56
C ARG A 9 9.59 -15.23 18.49
N GLY A 10 9.89 -14.53 19.57
CA GLY A 10 11.19 -13.94 19.83
C GLY A 10 12.15 -15.05 20.22
N PHE A 11 13.40 -14.92 19.79
CA PHE A 11 14.48 -15.80 20.20
C PHE A 11 15.30 -15.07 21.26
N GLU A 12 15.43 -15.67 22.44
CA GLU A 12 16.31 -15.16 23.49
C GLU A 12 17.74 -15.55 23.15
N LEU A 13 18.59 -14.55 22.88
CA LEU A 13 20.00 -14.73 22.54
C LEU A 13 20.87 -14.83 23.80
N GLY A 14 20.34 -14.40 24.96
CA GLY A 14 21.07 -14.34 26.22
C GLY A 14 22.31 -13.46 26.09
N THR A 15 23.46 -13.96 26.54
CA THR A 15 24.74 -13.23 26.47
C THR A 15 25.69 -13.74 25.38
N GLN A 16 25.21 -14.66 24.52
CA GLN A 16 26.03 -15.35 23.51
C GLN A 16 26.70 -14.39 22.52
N TYR A 17 26.06 -13.26 22.22
CA TYR A 17 26.57 -12.23 21.31
C TYR A 17 27.17 -11.02 22.05
N SER A 18 26.63 -10.64 23.20
CA SER A 18 27.11 -9.47 23.95
C SER A 18 28.48 -9.70 24.60
N ALA A 19 28.76 -10.91 25.09
CA ALA A 19 30.03 -11.27 25.71
C ALA A 19 31.25 -11.15 24.75
N PRO A 20 31.24 -11.76 23.54
CA PRO A 20 32.37 -11.61 22.61
C PRO A 20 32.47 -10.20 22.01
N MET A 21 31.38 -9.43 21.98
CA MET A 21 31.36 -8.04 21.48
C MET A 21 31.77 -7.01 22.54
N GLY A 22 31.98 -7.42 23.80
CA GLY A 22 32.27 -6.50 24.91
C GLY A 22 31.11 -5.56 25.27
N LEU A 23 29.88 -5.90 24.86
CA LEU A 23 28.69 -5.10 25.13
C LEU A 23 28.23 -5.36 26.57
N THR A 24 28.51 -4.41 27.45
CA THR A 24 28.21 -4.51 28.88
C THR A 24 27.28 -3.41 29.36
N VAL A 25 26.52 -3.71 30.40
CA VAL A 25 25.61 -2.80 31.10
C VAL A 25 25.91 -2.85 32.59
N ALA A 26 25.77 -1.72 33.27
CA ALA A 26 25.91 -1.67 34.72
C ALA A 26 24.67 -2.29 35.37
N ASP A 27 24.88 -3.24 36.29
CA ASP A 27 23.82 -3.78 37.11
C ASP A 27 23.40 -2.80 38.22
N ALA A 28 22.40 -3.19 39.03
CA ALA A 28 21.89 -2.36 40.11
C ALA A 28 22.93 -2.06 41.22
N GLN A 29 24.07 -2.77 41.22
CA GLN A 29 25.17 -2.63 42.15
C GLN A 29 26.37 -1.89 41.52
N GLY A 30 26.25 -1.47 40.25
CA GLY A 30 27.29 -0.76 39.50
C GLY A 30 28.37 -1.67 38.91
N ALA A 31 28.22 -2.99 38.99
CA ALA A 31 29.14 -3.93 38.37
C ALA A 31 28.79 -4.13 36.88
N SER A 32 29.82 -4.32 36.07
CA SER A 32 29.66 -4.47 34.63
C SER A 32 29.31 -5.92 34.25
N ALA A 33 28.14 -6.12 33.65
CA ALA A 33 27.67 -7.43 33.20
C ALA A 33 27.35 -7.42 31.69
N PRO A 34 27.58 -8.51 30.95
CA PRO A 34 27.18 -8.60 29.54
C PRO A 34 25.68 -8.38 29.35
N ALA A 35 25.30 -7.62 28.33
CA ALA A 35 23.88 -7.33 28.07
C ALA A 35 23.10 -8.60 27.68
N HIS A 36 21.93 -8.81 28.26
CA HIS A 36 21.00 -9.85 27.81
C HIS A 36 20.25 -9.39 26.57
N MET A 37 20.33 -10.17 25.50
CA MET A 37 19.77 -9.83 24.19
C MET A 37 18.62 -10.76 23.81
N ALA A 38 17.67 -10.22 23.07
CA ALA A 38 16.64 -10.98 22.37
C ALA A 38 16.43 -10.39 20.97
N CYS A 39 16.05 -11.23 20.01
CA CYS A 39 15.71 -10.79 18.67
C CYS A 39 14.32 -11.28 18.26
N SER A 40 13.62 -10.47 17.47
CA SER A 40 12.38 -10.85 16.81
C SER A 40 12.45 -10.44 15.35
N GLY A 41 12.26 -11.40 14.45
CA GLY A 41 12.20 -11.15 13.01
C GLY A 41 10.78 -11.25 12.50
N ILE A 42 10.33 -10.25 11.74
CA ILE A 42 9.09 -10.30 10.96
C ILE A 42 9.48 -10.30 9.49
N GLY A 43 9.17 -11.39 8.79
CA GLY A 43 9.42 -11.48 7.36
C GLY A 43 8.38 -10.69 6.58
N ILE A 44 8.66 -9.43 6.26
CA ILE A 44 7.72 -8.53 5.56
C ILE A 44 7.22 -9.15 4.26
N THR A 45 8.11 -9.74 3.45
CA THR A 45 7.75 -10.42 2.20
C THR A 45 6.77 -11.57 2.44
N ARG A 46 7.00 -12.37 3.49
CA ARG A 46 6.11 -13.47 3.86
C ARG A 46 4.76 -12.95 4.35
N CYS A 47 4.76 -11.88 5.15
CA CYS A 47 3.53 -11.23 5.58
C CYS A 47 2.70 -10.74 4.39
N LEU A 48 3.35 -10.11 3.40
CA LEU A 48 2.67 -9.65 2.19
C LEU A 48 2.10 -10.82 1.38
N GLN A 49 2.88 -11.89 1.18
CA GLN A 49 2.42 -13.11 0.51
C GLN A 49 1.22 -13.73 1.23
N THR A 50 1.29 -13.89 2.55
CA THR A 50 0.17 -14.41 3.35
C THR A 50 -1.05 -13.49 3.28
N LEU A 51 -0.87 -12.17 3.27
CA LEU A 51 -2.00 -11.24 3.11
C LEU A 51 -2.66 -11.38 1.75
N ALA A 52 -1.89 -11.52 0.68
CA ALA A 52 -2.40 -11.75 -0.68
C ALA A 52 -3.12 -13.11 -0.80
N GLU A 53 -2.59 -14.16 -0.16
CA GLU A 53 -3.21 -15.48 -0.15
C GLU A 53 -4.52 -15.52 0.63
N LEU A 54 -4.58 -14.83 1.78
CA LEU A 54 -5.75 -14.77 2.65
C LEU A 54 -6.85 -13.87 2.08
N HIS A 55 -6.48 -12.82 1.34
CA HIS A 55 -7.42 -11.83 0.83
C HIS A 55 -7.39 -11.77 -0.69
N ARG A 56 -7.99 -12.79 -1.30
CA ARG A 56 -8.24 -12.91 -2.73
C ARG A 56 -9.59 -13.56 -2.96
N ASP A 57 -10.17 -13.31 -4.12
CA ASP A 57 -11.33 -14.03 -4.61
C ASP A 57 -11.02 -14.69 -5.97
N HIS A 58 -12.05 -15.07 -6.70
CA HIS A 58 -11.94 -15.69 -8.02
C HIS A 58 -11.57 -14.69 -9.14
N HIS A 59 -11.64 -13.39 -8.86
CA HIS A 59 -11.33 -12.32 -9.80
C HIS A 59 -9.96 -11.68 -9.57
N GLY A 60 -9.38 -11.80 -8.37
CA GLY A 60 -8.05 -11.28 -8.07
C GLY A 60 -7.81 -11.03 -6.59
N LEU A 61 -6.92 -10.08 -6.31
CA LEU A 61 -6.63 -9.65 -4.95
C LEU A 61 -7.80 -8.84 -4.37
N CYS A 62 -7.91 -8.80 -3.05
CA CYS A 62 -8.92 -8.04 -2.34
C CYS A 62 -8.30 -7.42 -1.08
N TRP A 63 -7.63 -6.28 -1.21
CA TRP A 63 -6.91 -5.69 -0.08
C TRP A 63 -7.87 -5.16 0.99
N LYS A 64 -7.46 -5.22 2.26
CA LYS A 64 -8.10 -4.42 3.30
C LYS A 64 -7.67 -2.95 3.16
N PRO A 65 -8.50 -1.99 3.60
CA PRO A 65 -8.10 -0.58 3.66
C PRO A 65 -6.76 -0.42 4.39
N GLY A 66 -5.82 0.33 3.78
CA GLY A 66 -4.50 0.62 4.34
C GLY A 66 -3.40 -0.40 4.04
N CYS A 67 -3.71 -1.63 3.59
CA CYS A 67 -2.67 -2.63 3.25
C CYS A 67 -2.45 -2.78 1.74
N GLY A 68 -3.32 -2.21 0.91
CA GLY A 68 -3.21 -2.24 -0.54
C GLY A 68 -2.20 -1.23 -1.11
N PRO A 69 -1.93 -1.34 -2.43
CA PRO A 69 -1.02 -0.44 -3.13
C PRO A 69 -1.52 1.01 -3.17
N ALA A 70 -2.84 1.19 -3.19
CA ALA A 70 -3.52 2.48 -3.15
C ALA A 70 -4.77 2.37 -2.26
N ASP A 71 -5.33 3.51 -1.88
CA ASP A 71 -6.58 3.61 -1.12
C ASP A 71 -7.79 3.68 -2.07
N LEU A 72 -7.62 4.33 -3.23
CA LEU A 72 -8.62 4.50 -4.27
C LEU A 72 -8.02 4.18 -5.66
N HIS A 73 -8.77 3.46 -6.50
CA HIS A 73 -8.44 3.24 -7.90
C HIS A 73 -9.42 4.01 -8.79
N LEU A 74 -8.94 5.00 -9.52
CA LEU A 74 -9.72 5.84 -10.42
C LEU A 74 -9.70 5.25 -11.83
N ILE A 75 -10.84 4.77 -12.30
CA ILE A 75 -11.03 4.34 -13.68
C ILE A 75 -11.60 5.50 -14.48
N VAL A 76 -10.85 6.02 -15.44
CA VAL A 76 -11.29 7.11 -16.30
C VAL A 76 -11.81 6.53 -17.61
N LEU A 77 -13.10 6.73 -17.86
CA LEU A 77 -13.72 6.40 -19.14
C LEU A 77 -13.59 7.60 -20.08
N ARG A 78 -13.32 7.33 -21.37
CA ARG A 78 -13.17 8.37 -22.41
C ARG A 78 -12.09 9.41 -22.05
N ALA A 79 -10.93 8.95 -21.56
CA ALA A 79 -9.77 9.78 -21.25
C ALA A 79 -9.15 10.48 -22.49
N ASP A 80 -9.61 10.14 -23.69
CA ASP A 80 -9.32 10.84 -24.94
C ASP A 80 -9.96 12.25 -25.00
N LEU A 81 -11.05 12.47 -24.25
CA LEU A 81 -11.74 13.76 -24.23
C LEU A 81 -11.04 14.76 -23.29
N PRO A 82 -10.77 16.01 -23.73
CA PRO A 82 -10.14 17.03 -22.90
C PRO A 82 -10.90 17.32 -21.60
N GLU A 83 -12.24 17.35 -21.66
CA GLU A 83 -13.11 17.56 -20.49
C GLU A 83 -12.91 16.48 -19.42
N MET A 84 -12.69 15.23 -19.84
CA MET A 84 -12.48 14.11 -18.92
C MET A 84 -11.11 14.17 -18.26
N ARG A 85 -10.09 14.63 -18.98
CA ARG A 85 -8.76 14.87 -18.42
C ARG A 85 -8.79 15.96 -17.36
N GLU A 86 -9.43 17.09 -17.67
CA GLU A 86 -9.56 18.19 -16.72
C GLU A 86 -10.35 17.77 -15.47
N ARG A 87 -11.50 17.10 -15.65
CA ARG A 87 -12.30 16.54 -14.55
C ARG A 87 -11.47 15.58 -13.69
N THR A 88 -10.72 14.67 -14.32
CA THR A 88 -9.87 13.70 -13.61
C THR A 88 -8.78 14.42 -12.80
N GLU A 89 -8.09 15.40 -13.40
CA GLU A 89 -7.07 16.18 -12.68
C GLU A 89 -7.65 16.92 -11.48
N GLN A 90 -8.84 17.51 -11.61
CA GLN A 90 -9.52 18.18 -10.50
C GLN A 90 -9.82 17.21 -9.36
N ILE A 91 -10.37 16.04 -9.68
CA ILE A 91 -10.67 14.98 -8.70
C ILE A 91 -9.39 14.50 -8.02
N VAL A 92 -8.35 14.19 -8.79
CA VAL A 92 -7.06 13.74 -8.28
C VAL A 92 -6.47 14.77 -7.31
N ARG A 93 -6.46 16.06 -7.68
CA ARG A 93 -5.96 17.13 -6.80
C ARG A 93 -6.77 17.19 -5.50
N GLN A 94 -8.09 17.15 -5.57
CA GLN A 94 -8.95 17.16 -4.39
C GLN A 94 -8.64 15.98 -3.47
N LEU A 95 -8.56 14.76 -4.00
CA LEU A 95 -8.30 13.57 -3.19
C LEU A 95 -6.86 13.53 -2.63
N GLN A 96 -5.88 14.05 -3.36
CA GLN A 96 -4.49 14.15 -2.90
C GLN A 96 -4.29 15.22 -1.83
N GLN A 97 -4.98 16.38 -1.91
CA GLN A 97 -4.97 17.40 -0.85
C GLN A 97 -5.41 16.86 0.50
N HIS A 98 -6.27 15.87 0.43
CA HIS A 98 -6.81 15.13 1.53
C HIS A 98 -5.84 14.00 1.98
N GLY A 99 -4.86 13.60 1.17
CA GLY A 99 -3.82 12.63 1.54
C GLY A 99 -4.12 11.18 1.14
N ALA A 100 -5.10 10.97 0.25
CA ALA A 100 -5.39 9.64 -0.28
C ALA A 100 -4.29 9.17 -1.25
N ARG A 101 -3.91 7.88 -1.17
CA ARG A 101 -3.05 7.25 -2.18
C ARG A 101 -3.91 6.78 -3.35
N LEU A 102 -3.61 7.26 -4.54
CA LEU A 102 -4.43 7.03 -5.73
C LEU A 102 -3.69 6.17 -6.74
N LEU A 103 -4.41 5.23 -7.35
CA LEU A 103 -4.05 4.59 -8.61
C LEU A 103 -4.97 5.16 -9.68
N VAL A 104 -4.42 5.77 -10.73
CA VAL A 104 -5.22 6.39 -11.81
C VAL A 104 -5.02 5.58 -13.08
N ASP A 105 -6.13 5.14 -13.67
CA ASP A 105 -6.20 4.39 -14.92
C ASP A 105 -6.88 5.26 -15.99
N ASP A 106 -6.06 6.05 -16.68
CA ASP A 106 -6.43 6.97 -17.77
C ASP A 106 -5.93 6.50 -19.15
N GLY A 107 -5.50 5.24 -19.25
CA GLY A 107 -5.00 4.67 -20.50
C GLY A 107 -6.09 4.50 -21.58
N PRO A 108 -5.68 4.17 -22.82
CA PRO A 108 -6.57 4.03 -23.97
C PRO A 108 -7.38 2.72 -23.99
N GLU A 109 -7.20 1.84 -23.02
CA GLU A 109 -7.82 0.52 -22.92
C GLU A 109 -9.35 0.60 -22.83
N ALA A 110 -10.01 -0.49 -23.24
CA ALA A 110 -11.46 -0.58 -23.15
C ALA A 110 -11.91 -0.60 -21.69
N ALA A 111 -13.11 -0.06 -21.41
CA ALA A 111 -13.66 -0.02 -20.05
C ALA A 111 -13.64 -1.40 -19.36
N GLY A 112 -13.98 -2.47 -20.10
CA GLY A 112 -13.96 -3.84 -19.59
C GLY A 112 -12.57 -4.31 -19.15
N GLU A 113 -11.52 -3.92 -19.86
CA GLU A 113 -10.13 -4.25 -19.52
C GLU A 113 -9.70 -3.50 -18.26
N LYS A 114 -10.06 -2.23 -18.13
CA LYS A 114 -9.82 -1.43 -16.92
C LYS A 114 -10.51 -2.02 -15.69
N PHE A 115 -11.77 -2.44 -15.83
CA PHE A 115 -12.49 -3.12 -14.74
C PHE A 115 -11.86 -4.47 -14.38
N ALA A 116 -11.41 -5.24 -15.37
CA ALA A 116 -10.71 -6.49 -15.12
C ALA A 116 -9.39 -6.25 -14.38
N TYR A 117 -8.62 -5.25 -14.79
CA TYR A 117 -7.38 -4.84 -14.14
C TYR A 117 -7.64 -4.37 -12.70
N ALA A 118 -8.64 -3.54 -12.48
CA ALA A 118 -9.02 -3.08 -11.14
C ALA A 118 -9.40 -4.23 -10.20
N ARG A 119 -10.12 -5.25 -10.72
CA ARG A 119 -10.46 -6.47 -9.97
C ARG A 119 -9.23 -7.32 -9.65
N LEU A 120 -8.27 -7.39 -10.57
CA LEU A 120 -7.02 -8.12 -10.42
C LEU A 120 -6.13 -7.49 -9.34
N VAL A 121 -5.89 -6.17 -9.43
CA VAL A 121 -5.05 -5.42 -8.47
C VAL A 121 -5.70 -5.38 -7.09
N GLY A 122 -7.04 -5.28 -7.04
CA GLY A 122 -7.79 -5.48 -5.81
C GLY A 122 -7.81 -4.30 -4.85
N VAL A 123 -7.61 -3.08 -5.34
CA VAL A 123 -7.71 -1.87 -4.51
C VAL A 123 -9.08 -1.83 -3.83
N PRO A 124 -9.17 -1.53 -2.51
CA PRO A 124 -10.42 -1.70 -1.74
C PRO A 124 -11.60 -0.91 -2.30
N HIS A 125 -11.34 0.26 -2.87
CA HIS A 125 -12.35 1.14 -3.41
C HIS A 125 -11.97 1.57 -4.83
N VAL A 126 -12.94 1.52 -5.73
CA VAL A 126 -12.77 1.95 -7.11
C VAL A 126 -13.74 3.10 -7.38
N LEU A 127 -13.25 4.17 -7.99
CA LEU A 127 -14.04 5.30 -8.45
C LEU A 127 -14.05 5.29 -9.98
N VAL A 128 -15.22 5.26 -10.58
CA VAL A 128 -15.36 5.38 -12.04
C VAL A 128 -15.71 6.81 -12.37
N ILE A 129 -14.97 7.40 -13.28
CA ILE A 129 -15.18 8.76 -13.80
C ILE A 129 -15.67 8.61 -15.23
N SER A 130 -16.92 8.99 -15.49
CA SER A 130 -17.56 8.85 -16.80
C SER A 130 -18.20 10.15 -17.28
N PRO A 131 -18.35 10.35 -18.61
CA PRO A 131 -18.99 11.55 -19.15
C PRO A 131 -20.47 11.70 -18.77
N GLN A 132 -21.12 10.59 -18.39
CA GLN A 132 -22.56 10.52 -18.10
C GLN A 132 -22.89 10.94 -16.66
N GLN A 133 -21.88 11.12 -15.82
CA GLN A 133 -22.06 11.51 -14.42
C GLN A 133 -22.31 13.00 -14.29
N THR A 134 -23.23 13.35 -13.38
CA THR A 134 -23.49 14.73 -12.97
C THR A 134 -22.23 15.36 -12.38
N ASP A 135 -22.14 16.68 -12.44
CA ASP A 135 -21.04 17.42 -11.81
C ASP A 135 -20.95 17.11 -10.32
N GLY A 136 -19.74 16.74 -9.86
CA GLY A 136 -19.46 16.46 -8.46
C GLY A 136 -19.83 15.05 -7.97
N THR A 137 -20.40 14.19 -8.82
CA THR A 137 -20.63 12.78 -8.50
C THR A 137 -19.65 11.85 -9.20
N VAL A 138 -19.41 10.70 -8.58
CA VAL A 138 -18.65 9.57 -9.14
C VAL A 138 -19.34 8.27 -8.76
N GLU A 139 -19.18 7.25 -9.60
CA GLU A 139 -19.60 5.89 -9.26
C GLU A 139 -18.53 5.27 -8.38
N PHE A 140 -18.94 4.83 -7.20
CA PHE A 140 -18.12 4.14 -6.24
C PHE A 140 -18.45 2.65 -6.25
N ILE A 141 -17.39 1.85 -6.29
CA ILE A 141 -17.44 0.40 -6.26
C ILE A 141 -16.62 -0.07 -5.06
N ASP A 142 -17.27 -0.78 -4.15
CA ASP A 142 -16.61 -1.50 -3.05
C ASP A 142 -16.09 -2.84 -3.55
N ARG A 143 -14.77 -3.07 -3.46
CA ARG A 143 -14.12 -4.29 -3.96
C ARG A 143 -14.48 -5.53 -3.13
N TRP A 144 -14.81 -5.38 -1.85
CA TRP A 144 -15.18 -6.48 -0.95
C TRP A 144 -16.62 -6.92 -1.18
N THR A 145 -17.54 -5.96 -1.25
CA THR A 145 -18.97 -6.28 -1.39
C THR A 145 -19.45 -6.31 -2.84
N SER A 146 -18.62 -5.88 -3.80
CA SER A 146 -19.02 -5.63 -5.19
C SER A 146 -20.24 -4.71 -5.30
N ARG A 147 -20.40 -3.77 -4.36
CA ARG A 147 -21.56 -2.86 -4.34
C ARG A 147 -21.22 -1.62 -5.15
N HIS A 148 -22.13 -1.26 -6.05
CA HIS A 148 -22.06 -0.05 -6.87
C HIS A 148 -23.02 1.00 -6.32
N GLN A 149 -22.56 2.23 -6.23
CA GLN A 149 -23.37 3.36 -5.81
C GLN A 149 -22.80 4.66 -6.37
N GLU A 150 -23.67 5.57 -6.80
CA GLU A 150 -23.26 6.93 -7.13
C GLU A 150 -23.11 7.72 -5.83
N VAL A 151 -21.95 8.35 -5.64
CA VAL A 151 -21.63 9.12 -4.44
C VAL A 151 -21.10 10.51 -4.81
N PRO A 152 -21.39 11.54 -4.02
CA PRO A 152 -20.69 12.81 -4.13
C PRO A 152 -19.20 12.64 -3.83
N LEU A 153 -18.33 13.37 -4.52
CA LEU A 153 -16.89 13.40 -4.23
C LEU A 153 -16.57 13.81 -2.79
N SER A 154 -17.44 14.60 -2.17
CA SER A 154 -17.34 15.02 -0.76
C SER A 154 -17.61 13.89 0.24
N HIS A 155 -18.23 12.79 -0.20
CA HIS A 155 -18.65 11.69 0.67
C HIS A 155 -18.32 10.34 0.05
N ILE A 156 -17.02 10.00 -0.02
CA ILE A 156 -16.55 8.69 -0.46
C ILE A 156 -16.48 7.74 0.76
N PRO A 157 -17.31 6.69 0.82
CA PRO A 157 -17.35 5.76 1.95
C PRO A 157 -16.08 4.92 2.06
N GLY A 158 -15.73 4.50 3.27
CA GLY A 158 -14.61 3.57 3.49
C GLY A 158 -13.23 4.18 3.29
N THR A 159 -13.13 5.40 2.73
CA THR A 159 -11.95 6.24 2.95
C THR A 159 -11.85 6.44 4.46
N PRO A 160 -10.78 5.98 5.13
CA PRO A 160 -10.54 6.49 6.46
C PRO A 160 -10.60 8.00 6.33
N SER A 161 -11.26 8.67 7.28
CA SER A 161 -11.00 10.08 7.52
C SER A 161 -9.54 10.31 7.22
N LEU A 162 -9.31 11.29 6.36
CA LEU A 162 -8.03 11.81 5.92
C LEU A 162 -7.25 12.19 7.16
N GLN A 163 -6.71 11.16 7.80
CA GLN A 163 -5.88 11.29 8.96
C GLN A 163 -4.50 11.53 8.38
N PRO A 164 -3.83 12.60 8.84
CA PRO A 164 -2.47 12.87 8.42
C PRO A 164 -1.63 11.59 8.57
N PRO A 165 -0.69 11.36 7.65
CA PRO A 165 -0.02 10.07 7.46
C PRO A 165 0.56 9.58 8.78
N ALA A 166 -0.06 8.56 9.39
CA ALA A 166 0.44 7.71 10.47
C ALA A 166 1.33 8.32 11.58
N ASP A 167 1.36 9.64 11.78
CA ASP A 167 2.21 10.28 12.80
C ASP A 167 1.61 10.10 14.20
N LYS A 168 0.34 9.65 14.31
CA LYS A 168 -0.30 9.32 15.58
C LYS A 168 0.00 7.91 16.11
N LEU A 169 0.55 7.00 15.29
CA LEU A 169 1.03 5.69 15.78
C LEU A 169 2.48 5.75 16.27
N ARG A 170 3.23 6.81 15.93
CA ARG A 170 4.58 7.06 16.47
C ARG A 170 4.59 7.40 17.96
N GLY A 171 3.46 7.77 18.55
CA GLY A 171 3.36 8.12 19.98
C GLY A 171 3.05 6.96 20.93
N GLN A 172 2.81 5.74 20.41
CA GLN A 172 2.47 4.57 21.26
C GLN A 172 3.45 3.40 21.15
N ILE A 173 4.44 3.50 20.27
CA ILE A 173 5.58 2.57 20.26
C ILE A 173 6.83 3.42 20.48
N ASP A 174 7.23 3.54 21.73
CA ASP A 174 8.45 4.23 22.15
C ASP A 174 9.67 3.39 21.76
N PHE A 175 9.95 3.33 20.45
CA PHE A 175 11.29 3.06 19.99
C PHE A 175 12.03 4.40 20.05
N ARG A 176 12.84 4.57 21.10
CA ARG A 176 13.85 5.62 21.17
C ARG A 176 14.88 5.39 20.06
N VAL A 177 14.51 5.73 18.82
CA VAL A 177 15.39 5.71 17.66
C VAL A 177 16.32 6.92 17.79
N MET A 178 17.63 6.66 17.91
CA MET A 178 18.64 7.71 17.81
C MET A 178 18.49 8.46 16.47
N PRO A 179 18.63 9.79 16.46
CA PRO A 179 18.43 10.57 15.24
C PRO A 179 19.53 10.23 14.23
N PRO A 180 19.20 10.00 12.95
CA PRO A 180 20.17 10.02 11.87
C PRO A 180 20.19 11.44 11.31
N ASP A 181 21.11 12.25 11.79
CA ASP A 181 21.61 13.42 11.09
C ASP A 181 22.23 12.97 9.75
N ARG A 182 21.38 12.80 8.72
CA ARG A 182 21.73 12.80 7.30
C ARG A 182 20.48 12.79 6.42
N VAL A 183 20.12 13.98 5.94
CA VAL A 183 19.22 14.19 4.81
C VAL A 183 19.85 13.57 3.55
N LEU A 184 19.08 12.76 2.80
CA LEU A 184 19.36 12.50 1.39
C LEU A 184 18.11 12.67 0.53
N GLY A 185 18.18 13.70 -0.30
CA GLY A 185 17.61 13.92 -1.63
C GLY A 185 16.41 13.11 -2.10
N GLY A 186 15.36 13.84 -2.50
CA GLY A 186 14.19 13.30 -3.19
C GLY A 186 14.54 12.66 -4.54
N ILE A 187 13.83 11.56 -4.85
CA ILE A 187 13.96 10.82 -6.10
C ILE A 187 12.69 11.03 -6.93
N LYS A 188 12.89 11.37 -8.21
CA LYS A 188 11.87 11.54 -9.25
C LYS A 188 12.11 10.43 -10.27
N ILE A 189 11.16 9.51 -10.46
CA ILE A 189 11.31 8.40 -11.43
C ILE A 189 10.70 8.83 -12.77
N ARG A 190 11.49 8.77 -13.84
CA ARG A 190 11.05 8.88 -15.25
C ARG A 190 10.93 7.48 -15.84
N THR A 191 9.89 7.24 -16.62
CA THR A 191 9.71 6.03 -17.46
C THR A 191 10.64 6.07 -18.69
N PRO A 192 11.14 4.93 -19.19
CA PRO A 192 11.80 4.85 -20.48
C PRO A 192 10.81 4.58 -21.62
N GLU A 193 11.09 5.19 -22.77
CA GLU A 193 10.38 5.04 -24.05
C GLU A 193 10.62 3.67 -24.71
N ASN A 194 9.53 3.14 -25.27
CA ASN A 194 9.37 2.41 -26.54
C ASN A 194 10.31 1.23 -26.89
N ASN A 195 9.76 0.00 -26.93
CA ASN A 195 9.95 -0.91 -28.07
C ASN A 195 8.84 -1.97 -28.18
N SER A 196 8.59 -2.36 -29.42
CA SER A 196 7.45 -3.08 -30.00
C SER A 196 7.45 -4.62 -29.85
N ALA A 197 6.26 -5.17 -29.51
CA ALA A 197 5.69 -6.53 -29.76
C ALA A 197 6.27 -7.79 -29.06
N PRO A 198 5.53 -8.94 -28.97
CA PRO A 198 4.08 -9.19 -29.01
C PRO A 198 3.54 -9.90 -27.74
N HIS A 199 2.21 -10.01 -27.64
CA HIS A 199 1.40 -10.63 -26.57
C HIS A 199 2.03 -11.79 -25.79
N GLN A 200 2.14 -11.64 -24.46
CA GLN A 200 2.37 -12.76 -23.55
C GLN A 200 1.46 -12.72 -22.32
N LYS A 201 1.15 -13.92 -21.80
CA LYS A 201 0.01 -14.22 -20.90
C LYS A 201 0.11 -13.53 -19.53
N PRO A 202 -1.03 -13.20 -18.89
CA PRO A 202 -1.12 -12.38 -17.66
C PRO A 202 -0.42 -12.94 -16.42
N THR A 203 0.02 -14.20 -16.44
CA THR A 203 0.83 -14.82 -15.37
C THR A 203 2.29 -14.34 -15.37
N GLU A 204 2.82 -13.90 -16.50
CA GLU A 204 4.20 -13.38 -16.58
C GLU A 204 4.31 -11.94 -16.09
N GLU A 205 3.25 -11.12 -16.27
CA GLU A 205 3.22 -9.72 -15.82
C GLU A 205 3.22 -9.57 -14.30
N VAL A 206 2.49 -10.41 -13.56
CA VAL A 206 2.51 -10.41 -12.08
C VAL A 206 3.89 -10.79 -11.55
N THR A 207 4.57 -11.71 -12.24
CA THR A 207 5.93 -12.14 -11.88
C THR A 207 6.96 -11.05 -12.16
N GLU A 208 6.77 -10.28 -13.24
CA GLU A 208 7.63 -9.15 -13.61
C GLU A 208 7.47 -7.96 -12.64
N ILE A 209 6.25 -7.64 -12.23
CA ILE A 209 5.99 -6.61 -11.19
C ILE A 209 6.66 -7.01 -9.87
N CYS A 210 6.54 -8.27 -9.46
CA CYS A 210 7.22 -8.76 -8.26
C CYS A 210 8.76 -8.75 -8.38
N ARG A 211 9.30 -8.96 -9.59
CA ARG A 211 10.75 -8.94 -9.87
C ARG A 211 11.32 -7.52 -9.85
N GLN A 212 10.61 -6.56 -10.43
CA GLN A 212 10.99 -5.14 -10.42
C GLN A 212 10.97 -4.54 -9.01
N LEU A 213 10.02 -4.96 -8.17
CA LEU A 213 10.00 -4.58 -6.74
C LEU A 213 11.15 -5.19 -5.93
N HIS A 214 11.70 -6.33 -6.37
CA HIS A 214 12.84 -7.00 -5.70
C HIS A 214 14.18 -6.36 -6.07
N ALA A 215 14.33 -5.80 -7.27
CA ALA A 215 15.57 -5.16 -7.76
C ALA A 215 15.84 -3.76 -7.18
N LEU A 216 14.93 -3.26 -6.32
CA LEU A 216 15.02 -1.95 -5.65
C LEU A 216 15.53 -2.04 -4.19
N HIS A 217 16.07 -3.19 -3.78
CA HIS A 217 16.79 -3.41 -2.52
C HIS A 217 18.21 -3.91 -2.80
#